data_AF-A0A7Y3MT24-F1
#
_entry.id   AF-A0A7Y3MT24-F1
#
_cell.length_a   1.000
_cell.length_b   1.000
_cell.length_c   1.000
_cell.angle_alpha   90.00
_cell.angle_beta   90.00
_cell.angle_gamma   90.00
#
_symmetry.space_group_name_H-M   'P 1'
#
loop_
_entity.id
_entity.type
_entity.pdbx_description
1 polymer ?
#
loop_
_entity_poly.entity_id
_entity_poly.type
_entity_poly.pdbx_seq_one_letter_code
_entity_poly.pdbx_strand_id
1 'polypeptide(L)' 'LIERLQPASAMPGDVDGDGVVSFTDLLAVLAAWGPCAAPCAADLDGDGVVDFVDLLVVLANWS' A
#
# COMPACT_ATOMS: atom_id res chain seq x y z
N LEU A 1 -2.80 30.29 5.60
CA LEU A 1 -3.78 29.41 4.92
C LEU A 1 -3.29 28.00 5.19
N ILE A 2 -3.98 27.25 6.06
CA ILE A 2 -3.58 25.87 6.37
C ILE A 2 -4.03 25.06 5.15
N GLU A 3 -3.09 24.70 4.28
CA GLU A 3 -3.34 23.67 3.27
C GLU A 3 -3.80 22.44 4.04
N ARG A 4 -5.06 22.10 3.86
CA ARG A 4 -5.62 20.88 4.41
C ARG A 4 -4.81 19.76 3.77
N LEU A 5 -3.92 19.14 4.54
CA LEU A 5 -3.43 17.80 4.25
C LEU A 5 -4.69 16.99 3.96
N GLN A 6 -4.97 16.75 2.67
CA GLN A 6 -5.96 15.77 2.30
C GLN A 6 -5.48 14.50 2.99
N PRO A 7 -6.25 13.88 3.90
CA PRO A 7 -5.90 12.53 4.27
C PRO A 7 -5.87 11.81 2.93
N ALA A 8 -4.71 11.28 2.53
CA ALA A 8 -4.61 10.40 1.38
C ALA A 8 -5.78 9.44 1.57
N SER A 9 -6.82 9.61 0.75
CA SER A 9 -7.94 8.70 0.77
C SER A 9 -7.27 7.39 0.46
N ALA A 10 -7.07 6.51 1.46
CA ALA A 10 -6.21 5.34 1.35
C ALA A 10 -6.56 4.65 0.03
N MET A 11 -5.76 4.93 -1.01
CA MET A 11 -6.04 4.41 -2.33
C MET A 11 -5.58 2.98 -2.22
N PRO A 12 -6.44 2.00 -2.52
CA PRO A 12 -5.99 0.62 -2.47
C PRO A 12 -4.73 0.46 -3.32
N GLY A 13 -3.63 0.02 -2.72
CA GLY A 13 -2.34 -0.11 -3.38
C GLY A 13 -1.39 1.10 -3.33
N ASP A 14 -1.79 2.25 -2.76
CA ASP A 14 -0.90 3.38 -2.44
C ASP A 14 -0.27 3.13 -1.05
N VAL A 15 0.84 2.41 -1.06
CA VAL A 15 1.52 1.88 0.14
C VAL A 15 2.46 2.93 0.73
N ASP A 16 3.06 3.77 -0.11
CA ASP A 16 3.96 4.84 0.36
C ASP A 16 3.24 6.15 0.71
N GLY A 17 1.98 6.29 0.31
CA GLY A 17 1.09 7.40 0.65
C GLY A 17 1.35 8.65 -0.17
N ASP A 18 1.99 8.55 -1.33
CA ASP A 18 2.32 9.70 -2.19
C ASP A 18 1.16 10.15 -3.08
N GLY A 19 0.08 9.37 -3.13
CA GLY A 19 -1.10 9.67 -3.93
C GLY A 19 -1.04 9.15 -5.37
N VAL A 20 -0.16 8.19 -5.67
CA VAL A 20 -0.05 7.49 -6.96
C VAL A 20 0.21 6.01 -6.70
N VAL A 21 -0.48 5.10 -7.39
CA VAL A 21 -0.18 3.66 -7.33
C VAL A 21 0.81 3.31 -8.44
N SER A 22 2.08 3.14 -8.07
CA SER A 22 3.20 3.07 -8.99
C SER A 22 4.17 1.94 -8.67
N PHE A 23 5.33 1.98 -9.33
CA PHE A 23 6.42 1.04 -9.08
C PHE A 23 6.97 1.15 -7.65
N THR A 24 6.87 2.32 -7.00
CA THR A 24 7.34 2.49 -5.62
C THR A 24 6.50 1.66 -4.65
N ASP A 25 5.19 1.61 -4.83
CA ASP A 25 4.28 0.79 -4.01
C ASP A 25 4.52 -0.70 -4.19
N LEU A 26 4.76 -1.12 -5.44
CA LEU A 26 5.13 -2.49 -5.75
C LEU A 26 6.41 -2.88 -4.99
N LEU A 27 7.44 -2.01 -4.99
CA LEU A 27 8.66 -2.25 -4.24
C LEU A 27 8.41 -2.29 -2.73
N ALA A 28 7.49 -1.47 -2.21
CA ALA A 28 7.13 -1.47 -0.80
C ALA A 28 6.49 -2.81 -0.38
N VAL A 29 5.60 -3.38 -1.19
CA VAL A 29 5.04 -4.73 -0.98
C VAL A 29 6.12 -5.79 -1.02
N LEU A 30 6.97 -5.80 -2.04
CA LEU A 30 8.05 -6.80 -2.16
C LEU A 30 9.07 -6.70 -1.02
N ALA A 31 9.32 -5.50 -0.48
CA ALA A 31 10.22 -5.30 0.64
C ALA A 31 9.64 -5.81 1.98
N ALA A 32 8.32 -5.87 2.10
CA ALA A 32 7.61 -6.32 3.30
C ALA A 32 7.20 -7.81 3.26
N TRP A 33 7.55 -8.53 2.20
CA TRP A 33 7.09 -9.90 1.94
C TRP A 33 7.25 -10.86 3.14
N GLY A 34 6.17 -11.57 3.47
CA GLY A 34 6.10 -12.51 4.58
C GLY A 34 5.24 -12.01 5.74
N PRO A 35 5.38 -12.60 6.94
CA PRO A 35 4.54 -12.26 8.10
C PRO A 35 4.62 -10.77 8.44
N CYS A 36 3.47 -10.12 8.62
CA CYS A 36 3.40 -8.71 8.94
C CYS A 36 2.57 -8.46 10.20
N ALA A 37 3.22 -8.00 11.26
CA ALA A 37 2.51 -7.60 12.48
C ALA A 37 1.96 -6.18 12.33
N ALA A 38 0.70 -5.97 12.71
CA ALA A 38 0.08 -4.66 12.64
C ALA A 38 0.81 -3.61 13.52
N PRO A 39 0.92 -2.34 13.07
CA PRO A 39 0.44 -1.82 11.79
C PRO A 39 1.40 -2.15 10.62
N CYS A 40 0.83 -2.64 9.52
CA CYS A 40 1.56 -2.97 8.30
C CYS A 40 0.86 -2.32 7.11
N ALA A 41 1.51 -1.37 6.44
CA ALA A 41 0.91 -0.68 5.30
C ALA A 41 0.84 -1.56 4.03
N ALA A 42 1.70 -2.56 3.94
CA ALA A 42 1.79 -3.47 2.80
C ALA A 42 0.87 -4.69 2.90
N ASP A 43 0.23 -4.92 4.06
CA ASP A 43 -0.81 -5.93 4.28
C ASP A 43 -2.16 -5.28 3.94
N LEU A 44 -2.53 -5.39 2.67
CA LEU A 44 -3.62 -4.67 2.03
C LEU A 44 -4.96 -5.41 2.13
N ASP A 45 -4.94 -6.72 2.38
CA ASP A 45 -6.16 -7.50 2.66
C ASP A 45 -6.39 -7.75 4.17
N GLY A 46 -5.38 -7.50 5.01
CA GLY A 46 -5.47 -7.51 6.47
C GLY A 46 -5.37 -8.90 7.09
N ASP A 47 -4.77 -9.87 6.40
CA ASP A 47 -4.65 -11.25 6.88
C ASP A 47 -3.44 -11.51 7.80
N GLY A 48 -2.54 -10.52 7.93
CA GLY A 48 -1.33 -10.59 8.73
C GLY A 48 -0.10 -11.13 7.99
N VAL A 49 -0.17 -11.29 6.67
CA VAL A 49 0.93 -11.71 5.78
C VAL A 49 0.95 -10.81 4.56
N VAL A 50 2.13 -10.32 4.17
CA VAL A 50 2.33 -9.67 2.88
C VAL A 50 2.70 -10.74 1.86
N ASP A 51 1.81 -11.03 0.93
CA ASP A 51 2.03 -12.03 -0.11
C ASP A 51 1.52 -11.60 -1.50
N PHE A 52 1.21 -12.60 -2.33
CA PHE A 52 0.76 -12.35 -3.68
C PHE A 52 -0.60 -11.62 -3.73
N VAL A 53 -1.46 -11.78 -2.72
CA VAL A 53 -2.76 -11.11 -2.68
C VAL A 53 -2.58 -9.60 -2.56
N ASP A 54 -1.66 -9.12 -1.72
CA ASP A 54 -1.37 -7.69 -1.59
C ASP A 54 -0.76 -7.11 -2.86
N LEU A 55 0.14 -7.87 -3.50
CA LEU A 55 0.71 -7.48 -4.79
C LEU A 55 -0.39 -7.27 -5.85
N LEU A 56 -1.42 -8.13 -5.87
CA LEU A 56 -2.55 -7.97 -6.79
C LEU A 56 -3.36 -6.70 -6.50
N VAL A 57 -3.45 -6.25 -5.24
CA VAL A 57 -4.11 -4.98 -4.91
C VAL A 57 -3.37 -3.81 -5.55
N VAL A 58 -2.03 -3.77 -5.49
CA VAL A 58 -1.22 -2.73 -6.17
C VAL A 58 -1.45 -2.75 -7.68
N LEU A 59 -1.31 -3.92 -8.31
CA LEU A 59 -1.45 -4.04 -9.77
C LEU A 59 -2.86 -3.71 -10.28
N ALA A 60 -3.90 -3.99 -9.48
CA ALA A 60 -5.27 -3.68 -9.84
C ALA A 60 -5.60 -2.18 -9.82
N ASN A 61 -4.82 -1.38 -9.11
CA ASN A 61 -5.09 0.05 -8.91
C ASN A 61 -4.04 0.98 -9.55
N TRP A 62 -3.18 0.43 -10.41
CA TRP A 62 -2.09 1.16 -11.07
C TRP A 62 -2.55 2.46 -11.76
N SER A 63 -1.84 3.56 -11.52
CA SER A 63 -2.19 4.91 -11.99
C SER A 63 -1.01 5.70 -12.54
#